data_AF-A0A969YTK6-F1
#
_entry.id   AF-A0A969YTK6-F1
#
_cell.length_a   1.000
_cell.length_b   1.000
_cell.length_c   1.000
_cell.angle_alpha   90.00
_cell.angle_beta   90.00
_cell.angle_gamma   90.00
#
_symmetry.space_group_name_H-M   'P 1'
#
loop_
_entity.id
_entity.type
_entity.pdbx_description
1 polymer ?
#
loop_
_entity_poly.entity_id
_entity_poly.type
_entity_poly.pdbx_seq_one_letter_code
_entity_poly.pdbx_strand_id
1 'polypeptide(L)' 'MISKIDICNAATFGNVIQVMDDLKKFNYLFGTNGSGKTTISTILAD' A
#
# COMPACT_ATOMS: atom_id res chain seq x y z
N MET A 1 -8.47 -4.15 13.08
CA MET A 1 -7.01 -3.98 12.87
C MET A 1 -6.70 -4.53 11.50
N ILE A 2 -6.07 -3.74 10.63
CA ILE A 2 -5.76 -4.16 9.26
C ILE A 2 -4.60 -5.15 9.32
N SER A 3 -4.77 -6.34 8.72
CA SER A 3 -3.76 -7.41 8.69
C SER A 3 -3.20 -7.67 7.29
N LYS A 4 -3.91 -7.22 6.25
CA LYS A 4 -3.54 -7.38 4.84
C LYS A 4 -4.10 -6.21 4.03
N ILE A 5 -3.35 -5.77 3.03
CA ILE A 5 -3.75 -4.78 2.03
C ILE A 5 -3.51 -5.38 0.64
N ASP A 6 -4.56 -5.41 -0.19
CA ASP A 6 -4.48 -5.78 -1.60
C ASP A 6 -4.73 -4.53 -2.44
N ILE A 7 -3.78 -4.14 -3.30
CA ILE A 7 -3.87 -2.93 -4.12
C ILE A 7 -3.67 -3.27 -5.60
N CYS A 8 -4.56 -2.77 -6.45
CA CYS A 8 -4.42 -2.76 -7.91
C CYS A 8 -5.12 -1.52 -8.47
N ASN A 9 -4.74 -1.12 -9.69
CA ASN A 9 -5.36 -0.03 -10.44
C ASN A 9 -5.46 1.31 -9.67
N ALA A 10 -4.44 1.64 -8.87
CA ALA A 10 -4.41 2.85 -8.06
C ALA A 10 -3.09 3.60 -8.26
N ALA A 11 -3.16 4.78 -8.89
CA ALA A 11 -2.00 5.61 -9.22
C ALA A 11 -0.85 4.83 -9.87
N THR A 12 0.26 4.57 -9.15
CA THR A 12 1.42 3.84 -9.67
C THR A 12 1.30 2.31 -9.55
N PHE A 13 0.25 1.80 -8.90
CA PHE A 13 -0.07 0.38 -8.88
C PHE A 13 -0.82 -0.01 -10.16
N GLY A 14 -0.20 -0.90 -10.94
CA GLY A 14 -0.78 -1.42 -12.18
C GLY A 14 -1.96 -2.36 -11.95
N ASN A 15 -2.32 -3.10 -13.00
CA ASN A 15 -3.47 -4.00 -13.00
C ASN A 15 -3.23 -5.34 -12.28
N VAL A 16 -1.97 -5.69 -12.00
CA VAL A 16 -1.61 -6.86 -11.18
C VAL A 16 -1.73 -6.49 -9.70
N ILE A 17 -2.45 -7.30 -8.94
CA ILE A 17 -2.61 -7.11 -7.49
C ILE A 17 -1.25 -7.21 -6.80
N GLN A 18 -0.92 -6.15 -6.06
CA GLN A 18 0.19 -6.16 -5.11
C GLN A 18 -0.35 -6.36 -3.71
N VAL A 19 0.28 -7.27 -2.98
CA VAL A 19 -0.13 -7.72 -1.66
C VAL A 19 0.86 -7.23 -0.63
N MET A 20 0.34 -6.62 0.44
CA MET A 20 1.08 -6.33 1.66
C MET A 20 0.43 -7.10 2.80
N ASP A 21 1.04 -8.20 3.20
CA ASP A 21 0.58 -9.12 4.22
C ASP A 21 1.37 -9.00 5.54
N ASP A 22 0.97 -9.78 6.54
CA ASP A 22 1.56 -9.82 7.88
C ASP A 22 1.71 -8.43 8.56
N LEU A 23 0.76 -7.53 8.31
CA LEU A 23 0.78 -6.18 8.86
C LEU A 23 0.71 -6.24 10.39
N LYS A 24 1.62 -5.51 11.03
CA LYS A 24 1.70 -5.39 12.48
C LYS A 24 0.88 -4.21 12.97
N LYS A 25 0.85 -4.01 14.28
CA LYS A 25 0.21 -2.83 14.90
C LYS A 25 0.84 -1.51 14.46
N PHE A 26 2.12 -1.55 14.11
CA PHE A 26 2.87 -0.41 13.62
C PHE A 26 3.76 -0.88 12.47
N ASN A 27 3.71 -0.19 11.33
CA ASN A 27 4.44 -0.56 10.11
C ASN A 27 5.14 0.68 9.55
N TYR A 28 6.29 0.48 8.90
CA TYR A 28 7.03 1.53 8.21
C TYR A 28 7.02 1.25 6.71
N LEU A 29 6.68 2.25 5.90
CA LEU A 29 6.70 2.16 4.44
C LEU A 29 7.78 3.08 3.88
N PHE A 30 8.71 2.53 3.09
CA PHE A 30 9.84 3.24 2.50
C PHE A 30 10.10 2.77 1.06
N GLY A 31 10.84 3.57 0.27
CA GLY A 31 11.10 3.29 -1.15
C GLY A 31 11.38 4.56 -1.94
N THR A 32 11.73 4.42 -3.22
CA THR A 32 12.05 5.53 -4.14
C THR A 32 10.83 6.39 -4.51
N ASN A 33 11.05 7.53 -5.15
CA ASN A 33 9.95 8.34 -5.67
C ASN A 33 9.14 7.54 -6.71
N GLY A 34 7.81 7.65 -6.65
CA GLY A 34 6.89 6.87 -7.50
C GLY A 34 6.61 5.44 -7.02
N SER A 35 7.20 4.98 -5.91
CA SER A 35 7.00 3.61 -5.40
C SER A 35 5.62 3.36 -4.73
N GLY A 36 4.65 4.27 -4.85
CA GLY A 36 3.30 4.08 -4.31
C GLY A 36 3.08 4.38 -2.83
N LYS A 37 4.08 4.89 -2.09
CA LYS A 37 3.97 5.22 -0.65
C LYS A 37 2.79 6.16 -0.35
N THR A 38 2.73 7.29 -1.04
CA THR A 38 1.67 8.29 -0.86
C THR A 38 0.30 7.71 -1.22
N THR A 39 0.24 6.90 -2.29
CA THR A 39 -1.00 6.22 -2.70
C THR A 39 -1.52 5.30 -1.60
N ILE A 40 -0.65 4.50 -0.97
CA ILE A 40 -1.04 3.65 0.17
C ILE A 40 -1.60 4.51 1.31
N SER A 41 -0.91 5.60 1.69
CA SER A 41 -1.39 6.47 2.76
C SER A 41 -2.72 7.16 2.44
N THR A 42 -2.97 7.51 1.18
CA THR A 42 -4.24 8.12 0.74
C THR A 42 -5.39 7.11 0.83
N ILE A 43 -5.19 5.90 0.30
CA ILE A 43 -6.22 4.84 0.35
C ILE A 43 -6.57 4.46 1.80
N LEU A 44 -5.58 4.46 2.71
CA LEU A 44 -5.81 4.14 4.12
C LEU A 44 -6.47 5.28 4.92
N ALA A 45 -6.51 6.50 4.37
CA ALA A 45 -7.12 7.66 5.02
C ALA A 45 -8.61 7.84 4.68
N ASP A 46 -9.06 7.24 3.57
CA ASP A 46 -10.48 7.17 3.15
C ASP A 46 -11.22 6.01 3.87
#